data_AF-A0A8J5RJQ2-F1
#
_entry.id   AF-A0A8J5RJQ2-F1
#
_cell.length_a   1.000
_cell.length_b   1.000
_cell.length_c   1.000
_cell.angle_alpha   90.00
_cell.angle_beta   90.00
_cell.angle_gamma   90.00
#
_symmetry.space_group_name_H-M   'P 1'
#
loop_
_entity.id
_entity.type
_entity.pdbx_description
1 polymer ?
#
loop_
_entity_poly.entity_id
_entity_poly.type
_entity_poly.pdbx_seq_one_letter_code
_entity_poly.pdbx_strand_id
1 'polypeptide(L)'
;MDEIEFKEFSKAIVDKIVDYRKTLRTRRVIPNVKPGFLGKLIPLEAPKNGESWKDVFDDIERVIMPGMTHWTSPNFYGYFPSACSYPSVVGELLSAGIGGIGLSWLSSPVMTELEAVTMDWLCKMLGLPEEFLNCNQGPGGGVIQINPIRQLKRQDSSDQ
;
A
#
# COMPACT_ATOMS: atom_id res chain seq x y z
N MET A 1 18.67 9.92 8.52
CA MET A 1 17.55 9.37 9.29
C MET A 1 18.03 8.18 10.06
N ASP A 2 18.14 8.33 11.37
CA ASP A 2 18.34 7.23 12.31
C ASP A 2 16.99 6.72 12.88
N GLU A 3 17.05 5.82 13.86
CA GLU A 3 15.88 5.20 14.49
C GLU A 3 14.98 6.22 15.23
N ILE A 4 15.58 7.24 15.83
CA ILE A 4 14.89 8.27 16.60
C ILE A 4 14.14 9.17 15.63
N GLU A 5 14.83 9.67 14.60
CA GLU A 5 14.23 10.47 13.55
C GLU A 5 13.12 9.71 12.82
N PHE A 6 13.33 8.43 12.50
CA PHE A 6 12.31 7.58 11.88
C PHE A 6 11.04 7.50 12.73
N LYS A 7 11.19 7.27 14.04
CA LYS A 7 10.06 7.17 14.97
C LYS A 7 9.30 8.49 15.09
N GLU A 8 10.00 9.61 15.16
CA GLU A 8 9.40 10.95 15.21
C GLU A 8 8.63 11.25 13.92
N PHE A 9 9.28 11.05 12.77
CA PHE A 9 8.68 11.32 11.47
C PHE A 9 7.46 10.44 11.23
N SER A 10 7.54 9.14 11.54
CA SER A 10 6.42 8.20 11.37
C SER A 10 5.19 8.60 12.19
N LYS A 11 5.39 9.06 13.44
CA LYS A 11 4.29 9.56 14.28
C LYS A 11 3.66 10.81 13.68
N ALA A 12 4.48 11.76 13.23
CA ALA A 12 3.99 12.98 12.59
C ALA A 12 3.17 12.67 11.33
N ILE A 13 3.60 11.69 10.51
CA ILE A 13 2.85 11.22 9.34
C ILE A 13 1.51 10.58 9.74
N VAL A 14 1.48 9.75 10.79
CA VAL A 14 0.22 9.16 11.27
C VAL A 14 -0.77 10.23 11.70
N ASP A 15 -0.32 11.22 12.49
CA ASP A 15 -1.15 12.35 12.91
C ASP A 15 -1.65 13.14 11.69
N LYS A 16 -0.76 13.39 10.72
CA LYS A 16 -1.09 14.08 9.48
C LYS A 16 -2.17 13.35 8.67
N ILE A 17 -2.12 12.03 8.57
CA ILE A 17 -3.12 11.22 7.86
C ILE A 17 -4.48 11.33 8.53
N VAL A 18 -4.52 11.29 9.86
CA VAL A 18 -5.76 11.45 10.64
C VAL A 18 -6.38 12.82 10.40
N ASP A 19 -5.57 13.89 10.47
CA ASP A 19 -6.05 15.26 10.25
C ASP A 19 -6.46 15.51 8.80
N TYR A 20 -5.73 14.94 7.84
CA TYR A 20 -6.13 14.95 6.43
C TYR A 20 -7.51 14.32 6.26
N ARG A 21 -7.75 13.11 6.81
CA ARG A 21 -9.04 12.43 6.70
C ARG A 21 -10.19 13.19 7.35
N LYS A 22 -9.96 13.85 8.50
CA LYS A 22 -10.96 14.72 9.16
C LYS A 22 -11.33 15.94 8.29
N THR A 23 -10.37 16.48 7.54
CA THR A 23 -10.56 17.70 6.73
C THR A 23 -10.94 17.44 5.27
N LEU A 24 -11.04 16.18 4.83
CA LEU A 24 -11.34 15.82 3.43
C LEU A 24 -12.61 16.45 2.85
N ARG A 25 -13.64 16.70 3.67
CA ARG A 25 -14.91 17.31 3.22
C ARG A 25 -14.77 18.79 2.88
N THR A 26 -13.84 19.51 3.50
CA THR A 26 -13.62 20.95 3.30
C THR A 26 -12.58 21.22 2.22
N ARG A 27 -11.76 20.22 1.86
CA ARG A 27 -10.78 20.34 0.79
C ARG A 27 -11.45 20.34 -0.58
N ARG A 28 -10.89 21.13 -1.50
CA ARG A 28 -11.33 21.15 -2.91
C ARG A 28 -10.98 19.80 -3.56
N VAL A 29 -12.00 19.10 -4.02
CA VAL A 29 -11.89 17.74 -4.57
C VAL A 29 -10.96 17.64 -5.79
N ILE A 30 -11.12 18.56 -6.76
CA ILE A 30 -10.32 18.62 -7.99
C ILE A 30 -9.35 19.81 -7.87
N PRO A 31 -8.04 19.61 -8.06
CA PRO A 31 -7.04 20.67 -7.87
C PRO A 31 -7.20 21.79 -8.90
N ASN A 32 -6.82 23.02 -8.52
CA ASN A 32 -6.84 24.19 -9.39
C ASN A 32 -5.44 24.52 -9.92
N VAL A 33 -4.86 23.61 -10.69
CA VAL A 33 -3.51 23.72 -11.23
C VAL A 33 -3.49 23.44 -12.74
N LYS A 34 -2.41 23.84 -13.41
CA LYS A 34 -2.18 23.55 -14.84
C LYS A 34 -1.08 22.50 -15.00
N PRO A 35 -1.06 21.71 -16.09
CA PRO A 35 0.05 20.81 -16.39
C PRO A 35 1.41 21.50 -16.28
N GLY A 36 2.37 20.84 -15.64
CA GLY A 36 3.71 21.37 -15.39
C GLY A 36 3.85 22.28 -14.15
N PHE A 37 2.81 22.46 -13.32
CA PHE A 37 2.92 23.29 -12.11
C PHE A 37 3.99 22.79 -11.12
N LEU A 38 4.10 21.48 -10.92
CA LEU A 38 4.94 20.89 -9.88
C LEU A 38 6.44 21.14 -10.10
N GLY A 39 6.90 21.04 -11.36
CA GLY A 39 8.30 21.27 -11.71
C GLY A 39 8.79 22.71 -11.45
N LYS A 40 7.89 23.66 -11.18
CA LYS A 40 8.23 25.03 -10.76
C LYS A 40 8.37 25.18 -9.25
N LEU A 41 7.98 24.16 -8.48
CA LEU A 41 7.94 24.18 -7.02
C LEU A 41 9.02 23.29 -6.38
N ILE A 42 9.62 22.39 -7.16
CA ILE A 42 10.68 21.47 -6.72
C ILE A 42 12.00 21.78 -7.44
N PRO A 43 13.16 21.45 -6.85
CA PRO A 43 14.46 21.58 -7.50
C PRO A 43 14.54 20.78 -8.81
N LEU A 44 15.34 21.26 -9.77
CA LEU A 44 15.56 20.60 -11.06
C LEU A 44 16.45 19.34 -10.94
N GLU A 45 17.26 19.26 -9.90
CA GLU A 45 18.16 18.16 -9.63
C GLU A 45 17.92 17.63 -8.20
N ALA A 46 18.14 16.32 -8.01
CA ALA A 46 18.05 15.73 -6.69
C ALA A 46 19.12 16.31 -5.75
N PRO A 47 18.82 16.49 -4.45
CA PRO A 47 19.79 17.01 -3.51
C PRO A 47 20.96 16.02 -3.36
N LYS A 48 22.20 16.55 -3.30
CA LYS A 48 23.41 15.73 -3.13
C LYS A 48 23.55 15.15 -1.72
N ASN A 49 22.94 15.82 -0.74
CA ASN A 49 22.95 15.44 0.67
C ASN A 49 21.50 15.23 1.13
N GLY A 50 21.31 14.44 2.19
CA GLY A 50 19.99 14.28 2.79
C GLY A 50 19.44 15.61 3.33
N GLU A 51 18.16 15.86 3.09
CA GLU A 51 17.41 16.99 3.65
C GLU A 51 16.79 16.61 5.00
N SER A 52 16.36 17.61 5.77
CA SER A 52 15.61 17.34 7.00
C SER A 52 14.26 16.73 6.66
N TRP A 53 13.83 15.73 7.42
CA TRP A 53 12.48 15.17 7.27
C TRP A 53 11.40 16.23 7.54
N LYS A 54 11.71 17.27 8.33
CA LYS A 54 10.78 18.39 8.62
C LYS A 54 10.52 19.24 7.38
N ASP A 55 11.56 19.54 6.62
CA ASP A 55 11.44 20.29 5.36
C ASP A 55 10.58 19.49 4.36
N VAL A 56 10.83 18.18 4.25
CA VAL A 56 10.03 17.26 3.41
C VAL A 56 8.58 17.19 3.90
N PHE A 57 8.34 17.17 5.22
CA PHE A 57 7.00 17.12 5.81
C PHE A 57 6.20 18.39 5.53
N ASP A 58 6.83 19.57 5.63
CA ASP A 58 6.20 20.86 5.32
C ASP A 58 5.82 20.97 3.83
N ASP A 59 6.62 20.37 2.97
CA ASP A 59 6.38 20.32 1.53
C ASP A 59 5.14 19.50 1.13
N ILE A 60 4.67 18.60 1.99
CA ILE A 60 3.44 17.83 1.74
C ILE A 60 2.25 18.78 1.53
N GLU A 61 2.03 19.76 2.42
CA GLU A 61 0.93 20.71 2.24
C GLU A 61 1.26 21.83 1.27
N ARG A 62 2.52 22.29 1.25
CA ARG A 62 2.94 23.43 0.43
C ARG A 62 2.95 23.08 -1.06
N VAL A 63 3.42 21.89 -1.41
CA VAL A 63 3.75 21.50 -2.78
C VAL A 63 2.84 20.39 -3.31
N ILE A 64 2.60 19.35 -2.51
CA ILE A 64 1.89 18.15 -2.98
C ILE A 64 0.37 18.32 -2.94
N MET A 65 -0.18 18.69 -1.77
CA MET A 65 -1.63 18.76 -1.54
C MET A 65 -2.40 19.69 -2.50
N PRO A 66 -1.87 20.85 -2.96
CA PRO A 66 -2.58 21.72 -3.91
C PRO A 66 -2.83 21.08 -5.28
N GLY A 67 -2.02 20.08 -5.65
CA GLY A 67 -2.13 19.34 -6.90
C GLY A 67 -2.85 18.00 -6.78
N MET A 68 -3.27 17.60 -5.58
CA MET A 68 -3.87 16.30 -5.35
C MET A 68 -5.37 16.31 -5.62
N THR A 69 -5.85 15.34 -6.40
CA THR A 69 -7.27 14.99 -6.44
C THR A 69 -7.61 14.15 -5.21
N HIS A 70 -8.57 14.60 -4.40
CA HIS A 70 -8.93 13.92 -3.15
C HIS A 70 -9.96 12.81 -3.38
N TRP A 71 -9.48 11.65 -3.85
CA TRP A 71 -10.29 10.47 -4.20
C TRP A 71 -11.18 9.94 -3.09
N THR A 72 -10.74 10.05 -1.84
CA THR A 72 -11.49 9.58 -0.67
C THR A 72 -12.41 10.66 -0.09
N SER A 73 -12.51 11.82 -0.74
CA SER A 73 -13.46 12.86 -0.33
C SER A 73 -14.89 12.37 -0.55
N PRO A 74 -15.81 12.59 0.41
CA PRO A 74 -17.23 12.30 0.23
C PRO A 74 -17.89 13.06 -0.92
N ASN A 75 -17.22 14.09 -1.46
CA ASN A 75 -17.69 14.94 -2.54
C ASN A 75 -17.08 14.57 -3.91
N PHE A 76 -16.33 13.45 -4.02
CA PHE A 76 -15.76 12.96 -5.28
C PHE A 76 -16.66 11.88 -5.90
N TYR A 77 -17.23 12.14 -7.09
CA TYR A 77 -18.16 11.25 -7.79
C TYR A 77 -17.73 10.93 -9.23
N GLY A 78 -16.44 11.06 -9.56
CA GLY A 78 -15.96 10.96 -10.95
C GLY A 78 -15.84 9.54 -11.51
N TYR A 79 -15.61 8.53 -10.65
CA TYR A 79 -15.31 7.14 -11.05
C TYR A 79 -15.83 6.16 -9.97
N PHE A 80 -15.30 4.94 -9.94
CA PHE A 80 -15.48 4.01 -8.82
C PHE A 80 -14.64 4.41 -7.59
N PRO A 81 -15.12 4.09 -6.37
CA PRO A 81 -14.39 4.40 -5.15
C PRO A 81 -13.06 3.65 -5.06
N SER A 82 -12.03 4.35 -4.61
CA SER A 82 -10.76 3.73 -4.21
C SER A 82 -10.84 3.33 -2.74
N ALA A 83 -10.60 2.05 -2.45
CA ALA A 83 -10.64 1.53 -1.09
C ALA A 83 -9.39 1.99 -0.30
N CYS A 84 -9.60 2.72 0.80
CA CYS A 84 -8.53 3.10 1.72
C CYS A 84 -9.11 3.21 3.14
N SER A 85 -8.66 2.36 4.07
CA SER A 85 -9.14 2.31 5.45
C SER A 85 -8.00 2.58 6.44
N TYR A 86 -8.27 2.77 7.74
CA TYR A 86 -7.19 2.90 8.72
C TYR A 86 -6.43 1.57 8.90
N PRO A 87 -7.10 0.40 9.01
CA PRO A 87 -6.42 -0.89 9.09
C PRO A 87 -5.50 -1.16 7.88
N SER A 88 -5.91 -0.80 6.66
CA SER A 88 -5.09 -1.02 5.47
C SER A 88 -3.79 -0.20 5.51
N VAL A 89 -3.85 1.05 5.99
CA VAL A 89 -2.66 1.92 6.12
C VAL A 89 -1.68 1.37 7.17
N VAL A 90 -2.19 0.88 8.30
CA VAL A 90 -1.34 0.29 9.35
C VAL A 90 -0.70 -1.01 8.87
N GLY A 91 -1.46 -1.86 8.18
CA GLY A 91 -0.93 -3.09 7.58
C GLY A 91 0.19 -2.80 6.57
N GLU A 92 -0.01 -1.81 5.70
CA GLU A 92 1.00 -1.39 4.72
C GLU A 92 2.25 -0.85 5.39
N LEU A 93 2.11 -0.02 6.44
CA LEU A 93 3.26 0.51 7.19
C LEU A 93 4.13 -0.61 7.78
N LEU A 94 3.49 -1.64 8.35
CA LEU A 94 4.21 -2.79 8.88
C LEU A 94 4.86 -3.61 7.76
N SER A 95 4.14 -3.85 6.67
CA SER A 95 4.65 -4.57 5.49
C SER A 95 5.91 -3.89 4.93
N ALA A 96 5.86 -2.57 4.76
CA ALA A 96 6.99 -1.77 4.29
C ALA A 96 8.17 -1.77 5.27
N GLY A 97 7.89 -1.76 6.59
CA GLY A 97 8.94 -1.82 7.62
C GLY A 97 9.66 -3.16 7.71
N ILE A 98 8.97 -4.27 7.43
CA ILE A 98 9.58 -5.61 7.37
C ILE A 98 10.43 -5.74 6.09
N GLY A 99 9.99 -5.16 4.97
CA GLY A 99 10.75 -5.17 3.71
C GLY A 99 10.92 -6.56 3.09
N GLY A 100 10.00 -7.49 3.38
CA GLY A 100 10.06 -8.87 2.89
C GLY A 100 9.79 -8.96 1.38
N ILE A 101 10.43 -9.94 0.71
CA ILE A 101 10.21 -10.24 -0.71
C ILE A 101 9.66 -11.67 -0.90
N GLY A 102 8.46 -11.78 -1.48
CA GLY A 102 7.69 -13.02 -1.61
C GLY A 102 7.74 -13.63 -3.02
N LEU A 103 8.92 -13.70 -3.63
CA LEU A 103 9.10 -14.23 -5.00
C LEU A 103 8.85 -15.74 -5.10
N SER A 104 9.09 -16.47 -4.02
CA SER A 104 8.78 -17.89 -3.91
C SER A 104 8.46 -18.24 -2.46
N TRP A 105 7.88 -19.42 -2.23
CA TRP A 105 7.67 -19.89 -0.87
C TRP A 105 8.98 -19.95 -0.07
N LEU A 106 10.09 -20.38 -0.70
CA LEU A 106 11.41 -20.41 -0.08
C LEU A 106 11.95 -19.02 0.29
N SER A 107 11.59 -17.97 -0.46
CA SER A 107 12.04 -16.61 -0.15
C SER A 107 11.29 -16.01 1.03
N SER A 108 10.03 -16.41 1.25
CA SER A 108 9.26 -16.06 2.43
C SER A 108 8.01 -16.94 2.59
N PRO A 109 8.07 -17.96 3.46
CA PRO A 109 6.94 -18.85 3.69
C PRO A 109 5.71 -18.10 4.21
N VAL A 110 5.90 -17.25 5.23
CA VAL A 110 4.81 -16.54 5.90
C VAL A 110 3.99 -15.67 4.95
N MET A 111 4.64 -15.03 3.96
CA MET A 111 3.92 -14.20 2.99
C MET A 111 3.07 -15.04 2.04
N THR A 112 3.57 -16.19 1.62
CA THR A 112 2.82 -17.12 0.75
C THR A 112 1.64 -17.75 1.50
N GLU A 113 1.89 -18.22 2.72
CA GLU A 113 0.87 -18.89 3.55
C GLU A 113 -0.23 -17.93 3.98
N LEU A 114 0.13 -16.71 4.44
CA LEU A 114 -0.84 -15.71 4.88
C LEU A 114 -1.73 -15.23 3.73
N GLU A 115 -1.17 -15.09 2.54
CA GLU A 115 -1.93 -14.78 1.34
C GLU A 115 -2.94 -15.89 1.02
N ALA A 116 -2.52 -17.16 1.00
CA ALA A 116 -3.41 -18.28 0.70
C ALA A 116 -4.59 -18.35 1.66
N VAL A 117 -4.34 -18.19 2.97
CA VAL A 117 -5.40 -18.18 3.99
C VAL A 117 -6.35 -17.00 3.81
N THR A 118 -5.82 -15.80 3.54
CA THR A 118 -6.65 -14.59 3.37
C THR A 118 -7.48 -14.65 2.09
N MET A 119 -6.94 -15.22 1.02
CA MET A 119 -7.68 -15.44 -0.23
C MET A 119 -8.80 -16.47 -0.04
N ASP A 120 -8.57 -17.54 0.71
CA ASP A 120 -9.62 -18.49 1.05
C ASP A 120 -10.75 -17.85 1.87
N TRP A 121 -10.42 -16.95 2.80
CA TRP A 121 -11.42 -16.15 3.52
C TRP A 121 -12.23 -15.28 2.57
N LEU A 122 -11.56 -14.60 1.62
CA LEU A 122 -12.24 -13.77 0.63
C LEU A 122 -13.16 -14.58 -0.28
N CYS A 123 -12.71 -15.74 -0.79
CA CYS A 123 -13.52 -16.64 -1.60
C CYS A 123 -14.78 -17.09 -0.84
N LYS A 124 -14.64 -17.44 0.44
CA LYS A 124 -15.77 -17.81 1.31
C LYS A 124 -16.72 -16.64 1.54
N MET A 125 -16.21 -15.43 1.77
CA MET A 125 -17.02 -14.22 1.94
C MET A 125 -17.83 -13.87 0.67
N LEU A 126 -17.29 -14.20 -0.51
CA LEU A 126 -17.95 -14.00 -1.80
C LEU A 126 -18.87 -15.17 -2.19
N GLY A 127 -18.90 -16.26 -1.42
CA GLY A 127 -19.69 -17.45 -1.73
C GLY A 127 -19.22 -18.20 -2.98
N LEU A 128 -17.91 -18.15 -3.28
CA LEU A 128 -17.36 -18.84 -4.45
C LEU A 128 -17.33 -20.37 -4.24
N PRO A 129 -17.42 -21.17 -5.32
CA PRO A 129 -17.26 -22.62 -5.26
C PRO A 129 -15.95 -23.04 -4.59
N GLU A 130 -15.98 -24.21 -3.93
CA GLU A 130 -14.83 -24.76 -3.22
C GLU A 130 -13.61 -25.04 -4.11
N GLU A 131 -13.82 -25.15 -5.42
CA GLU A 131 -12.78 -25.31 -6.45
C GLU A 131 -11.79 -24.13 -6.49
N PHE A 132 -12.21 -22.96 -6.03
CA PHE A 132 -11.38 -21.74 -5.95
C PHE A 132 -10.56 -21.65 -4.67
N LEU A 133 -10.83 -22.47 -3.67
CA LEU A 133 -10.09 -22.47 -2.41
C LEU A 133 -8.72 -23.10 -2.63
N ASN A 134 -7.69 -22.48 -2.04
CA ASN A 134 -6.34 -23.01 -2.06
C ASN A 134 -6.30 -24.38 -1.41
N CYS A 135 -7.07 -24.67 -0.36
CA CYS A 135 -7.04 -26.00 0.30
C CYS A 135 -7.44 -27.20 -0.58
N ASN A 136 -8.00 -27.00 -1.78
CA ASN A 136 -8.51 -28.05 -2.65
C ASN A 136 -7.63 -28.29 -3.88
N GLN A 137 -7.80 -29.44 -4.55
CA GLN A 137 -7.04 -29.78 -5.78
C GLN A 137 -7.45 -28.95 -7.02
N GLY A 138 -8.26 -27.90 -6.84
CA GLY A 138 -8.73 -27.02 -7.91
C GLY A 138 -7.66 -26.05 -8.41
N PRO A 139 -7.97 -25.24 -9.43
CA PRO A 139 -7.05 -24.29 -10.05
C PRO A 139 -6.81 -23.01 -9.21
N GLY A 140 -7.13 -23.01 -7.92
CA GLY A 140 -7.02 -21.86 -7.01
C GLY A 140 -5.72 -21.07 -7.15
N GLY A 141 -5.75 -19.80 -6.74
CA GLY A 141 -4.64 -18.87 -6.99
C GLY A 141 -4.50 -17.79 -5.92
N GLY A 142 -3.27 -17.26 -5.84
CA GLY A 142 -2.93 -16.07 -5.07
C GLY A 142 -2.84 -14.82 -5.95
N VAL A 143 -2.64 -13.68 -5.31
CA VAL A 143 -2.37 -12.38 -5.93
C VAL A 143 -0.89 -12.23 -6.27
N ILE A 144 0.00 -12.71 -5.40
CA ILE A 144 1.46 -12.68 -5.60
C ILE A 144 1.93 -13.97 -6.27
N GLN A 145 1.41 -15.12 -5.84
CA GLN A 145 1.82 -16.43 -6.35
C GLN A 145 0.72 -17.08 -7.18
N ILE A 146 1.01 -17.33 -8.46
CA ILE A 146 0.16 -18.17 -9.30
C ILE A 146 0.37 -19.62 -8.83
N ASN A 147 -0.55 -20.08 -7.97
CA ASN A 147 -0.72 -21.47 -7.52
C ASN A 147 0.32 -21.95 -6.45
N PRO A 148 0.15 -21.56 -5.17
CA PRO A 148 1.07 -21.90 -4.07
C PRO A 148 1.28 -23.42 -3.89
N ILE A 149 0.21 -24.20 -4.04
CA ILE A 149 0.24 -25.65 -3.78
C ILE A 149 0.96 -26.43 -4.87
N ARG A 150 0.91 -26.01 -6.13
CA ARG A 150 1.73 -26.62 -7.18
C ARG A 150 3.22 -26.34 -6.98
N GLN A 151 3.59 -25.22 -6.35
CA GLN A 151 4.99 -24.95 -6.03
C GLN A 151 5.49 -25.83 -4.88
N LEU A 152 4.71 -25.96 -3.81
CA LEU A 152 5.02 -26.86 -2.69
C LEU A 152 5.19 -28.31 -3.16
N LYS A 153 4.26 -28.82 -3.99
CA LYS A 153 4.37 -30.18 -4.56
C LYS A 153 5.55 -30.36 -5.52
N ARG A 154 6.02 -29.30 -6.18
CA ARG A 154 7.22 -29.36 -7.04
C ARG A 154 8.50 -29.38 -6.22
N GLN A 155 8.54 -28.71 -5.07
CA GLN A 155 9.71 -28.71 -4.18
C GLN A 155 9.88 -30.06 -3.47
N ASP A 156 8.78 -30.66 -3.01
CA ASP A 156 8.83 -32.02 -2.44
C ASP A 156 9.31 -33.08 -3.45
N SER A 157 9.12 -32.85 -4.76
CA SER A 157 9.59 -33.76 -5.82
C SER A 157 11.05 -33.53 -6.26
N SER A 158 11.71 -32.47 -5.80
CA SER A 158 13.13 -32.21 -6.08
C SER A 158 14.08 -32.63 -4.96
N ASP A 159 13.53 -33.05 -3.81
CA ASP A 159 14.27 -33.60 -2.66
C ASP A 159 14.25 -35.15 -2.62
N GLN A 160 13.93 -35.79 -3.75
CA GLN A 160 14.09 -37.24 -4.03
C GLN A 160 14.98 -37.45 -5.25
#